data_AF-A0A8J5SU22-F1
#
_entry.id   AF-A0A8J5SU22-F1
#
_cell.length_a   1.000
_cell.length_b   1.000
_cell.length_c   1.000
_cell.angle_alpha   90.00
_cell.angle_beta   90.00
_cell.angle_gamma   90.00
#
_symmetry.space_group_name_H-M   'P 1'
#
loop_
_entity.id
_entity.type
_entity.pdbx_description
1 polymer ?
#
loop_
_entity_poly.entity_id
_entity_poly.type
_entity_poly.pdbx_seq_one_letter_code
_entity_poly.pdbx_strand_id
1 'polypeptide(L)'
;MPRTSVVESPGCPPLRALATDVLGLIKVVEARANPAGVAKVVETWGTPDASRAVLAASLADRVVDPVLAVARNNGVVELLNPLNGDTLAAVNAAGPAPTDSAEDPLATLHLFRRHVPDSSMLGTFLTCTEKGKAFVKSVAKENAASDLAVGPSSSWHVCNSGKVEFSSVDADESYVMFGGKGIELNLWDITSCSKIWSAKSPRGNSLQIFTRPWFTAGTFLCKDDHRKIVACTNNHQVRLYDTASQRRPVISVDFRESPIKAVAKDPNGHTVYVGTGRGDLASFDMRTGKLLGCFVGKCSGSIRSIVRHPELPLIASCGLDSYLRIWDTNTRQLLSAVFLKQHLTAVVIDSHFSTEELETKSTQVDALVEAEAEIRKERKEKKNRSSKVDEGTELVDHDDSAVETYTPKRKKSGDKSKGTKKKSKKQQVA
;
A
#
# COMPACT_ATOMS: atom_id res chain seq x y z
N MET A 1 -21.98 -14.28 -16.87
CA MET A 1 -20.63 -13.73 -16.59
C MET A 1 -20.41 -12.53 -17.50
N PRO A 2 -19.92 -11.37 -17.01
CA PRO A 2 -19.44 -10.32 -17.90
C PRO A 2 -18.23 -10.85 -18.67
N ARG A 3 -18.14 -10.57 -19.97
CA ARG A 3 -16.95 -10.90 -20.75
C ARG A 3 -15.79 -10.03 -20.25
N THR A 4 -14.68 -10.66 -19.89
CA THR A 4 -13.41 -9.95 -19.70
C THR A 4 -12.90 -9.51 -21.06
N SER A 5 -13.37 -8.36 -21.55
CA SER A 5 -12.71 -7.65 -22.64
C SER A 5 -11.29 -7.35 -22.16
N VAL A 6 -10.31 -8.04 -22.74
CA VAL A 6 -8.89 -7.68 -22.57
C VAL A 6 -8.78 -6.27 -23.14
N VAL A 7 -8.61 -5.28 -22.27
CA VAL A 7 -8.42 -3.90 -22.70
C VAL A 7 -7.03 -3.83 -23.30
N GLU A 8 -6.96 -3.65 -24.61
CA GLU A 8 -5.70 -3.49 -25.33
C GLU A 8 -4.96 -2.29 -24.74
N SER A 9 -3.86 -2.60 -24.06
CA SER A 9 -3.07 -1.65 -23.29
C SER A 9 -1.87 -1.26 -24.14
N PRO A 10 -1.68 0.03 -24.48
CA PRO A 10 -0.50 0.46 -25.23
C PRO A 10 0.81 0.29 -24.43
N GLY A 11 0.70 -0.08 -23.15
CA GLY A 11 1.81 -0.24 -22.23
C GLY A 11 2.03 1.03 -21.42
N CYS A 12 2.70 0.88 -20.29
CA CYS A 12 3.18 2.00 -19.48
C CYS A 12 4.72 1.93 -19.35
N PRO A 13 5.39 3.09 -19.14
CA PRO A 13 6.80 3.14 -18.77
C PRO A 13 7.08 2.35 -17.47
N PRO A 14 8.36 2.11 -17.10
CA PRO A 14 8.70 1.44 -15.86
C PRO A 14 8.01 2.09 -14.65
N LEU A 15 7.42 1.25 -13.82
CA LEU A 15 6.59 1.64 -12.68
C LEU A 15 6.46 0.46 -11.72
N ARG A 16 6.55 0.74 -10.41
CA ARG A 16 6.12 -0.18 -9.35
C ARG A 16 4.98 0.44 -8.54
N ALA A 17 3.90 -0.31 -8.39
CA ALA A 17 2.70 0.09 -7.68
C ALA A 17 2.28 -0.98 -6.67
N LEU A 18 2.03 -0.56 -5.44
CA LEU A 18 1.64 -1.40 -4.31
C LEU A 18 0.14 -1.17 -4.05
N ALA A 19 -0.69 -2.16 -4.38
CA ALA A 19 -2.14 -2.08 -4.23
C ALA A 19 -2.64 -2.95 -3.06
N THR A 20 -3.42 -2.37 -2.15
CA THR A 20 -3.85 -3.05 -0.92
C THR A 20 -5.31 -3.51 -0.98
N ASP A 21 -5.65 -4.52 -0.18
CA ASP A 21 -6.87 -5.31 -0.33
C ASP A 21 -7.75 -5.31 0.95
N VAL A 22 -9.06 -5.50 0.76
CA VAL A 22 -10.02 -5.80 1.84
C VAL A 22 -9.70 -7.14 2.52
N LEU A 23 -9.02 -8.07 1.84
CA LEU A 23 -8.52 -9.31 2.46
C LEU A 23 -7.13 -9.18 3.12
N GLY A 24 -6.66 -7.96 3.41
CA GLY A 24 -5.39 -7.72 4.11
C GLY A 24 -4.12 -7.92 3.27
N LEU A 25 -4.27 -8.43 2.04
CA LEU A 25 -3.18 -8.65 1.08
C LEU A 25 -2.62 -7.34 0.51
N ILE A 26 -1.36 -7.39 0.10
CA ILE A 26 -0.68 -6.34 -0.66
C ILE A 26 -0.19 -6.97 -1.97
N LYS A 27 -0.49 -6.32 -3.10
CA LYS A 27 -0.19 -6.85 -4.44
C LYS A 27 0.79 -5.92 -5.14
N VAL A 28 1.95 -6.46 -5.50
CA VAL A 28 3.01 -5.73 -6.20
C VAL A 28 2.74 -5.84 -7.69
N VAL A 29 2.47 -4.69 -8.32
CA VAL A 29 2.22 -4.59 -9.75
C VAL A 29 3.34 -3.79 -10.39
N GLU A 30 4.01 -4.36 -11.39
CA GLU A 30 5.17 -3.74 -12.03
C GLU A 30 5.04 -3.76 -13.55
N ALA A 31 5.54 -2.70 -14.18
CA ALA A 31 5.91 -2.67 -15.59
C ALA A 31 7.45 -2.62 -15.67
N ARG A 32 8.05 -3.56 -16.41
CA ARG A 32 9.52 -3.75 -16.47
C ARG A 32 10.12 -3.57 -17.88
N ALA A 33 9.37 -3.05 -18.85
CA ALA A 33 9.83 -2.98 -20.23
C ALA A 33 9.97 -1.54 -20.73
N ASN A 34 11.12 -1.27 -21.33
CA ASN A 34 11.45 -0.08 -22.10
C ASN A 34 11.27 -0.43 -23.60
N PRO A 35 10.50 0.31 -24.42
CA PRO A 35 9.90 1.63 -24.17
C PRO A 35 8.59 1.62 -23.36
N ALA A 36 7.80 0.54 -23.43
CA ALA A 36 6.57 0.42 -22.64
C ALA A 36 6.21 -1.05 -22.39
N GLY A 37 5.76 -1.37 -21.18
CA GLY A 37 5.36 -2.72 -20.77
C GLY A 37 3.92 -2.81 -20.31
N VAL A 38 3.28 -3.96 -20.56
CA VAL A 38 2.01 -4.30 -19.89
C VAL A 38 2.31 -4.62 -18.43
N ALA A 39 1.81 -3.80 -17.51
CA ALA A 39 1.98 -4.00 -16.07
C ALA A 39 1.37 -5.34 -15.63
N LYS A 40 2.04 -6.07 -14.74
CA LYS A 40 1.65 -7.40 -14.25
C LYS A 40 1.82 -7.49 -12.74
N VAL A 41 1.03 -8.35 -12.10
CA VAL A 41 1.28 -8.76 -10.71
C VAL A 41 2.56 -9.59 -10.70
N VAL A 42 3.57 -9.15 -9.95
CA VAL A 42 4.82 -9.89 -9.74
C VAL A 42 4.75 -10.66 -8.43
N GLU A 43 4.30 -10.01 -7.36
CA GLU A 43 4.25 -10.59 -6.01
C GLU A 43 2.91 -10.32 -5.32
N THR A 44 2.63 -11.07 -4.26
CA THR A 44 1.51 -10.81 -3.36
C THR A 44 1.93 -11.19 -1.94
N TRP A 45 1.93 -10.22 -1.04
CA TRP A 45 2.39 -10.37 0.34
C TRP A 45 1.24 -10.56 1.32
N GLY A 46 1.52 -11.28 2.40
CA GLY A 46 0.56 -11.61 3.46
C GLY A 46 -0.35 -12.80 3.12
N THR A 47 -1.11 -13.23 4.13
CA THR A 47 -2.17 -14.24 4.00
C THR A 47 -3.54 -13.57 3.90
N PRO A 48 -4.54 -14.18 3.20
CA PRO A 48 -5.86 -13.59 3.06
C PRO A 48 -6.65 -13.68 4.37
N ASP A 49 -6.82 -12.55 5.04
CA ASP A 49 -7.52 -12.44 6.32
C ASP A 49 -8.30 -11.10 6.39
N ALA A 50 -9.62 -11.20 6.50
CA ALA A 50 -10.51 -10.03 6.57
C ALA A 50 -10.44 -9.28 7.91
N SER A 51 -9.98 -9.91 9.00
CA SER A 51 -9.71 -9.20 10.26
C SER A 51 -8.50 -8.26 10.14
N ARG A 52 -7.57 -8.61 9.25
CA ARG A 52 -6.34 -7.87 8.91
C ARG A 52 -6.50 -6.98 7.66
N ALA A 53 -7.73 -6.69 7.23
CA ALA A 53 -8.04 -5.80 6.11
C ALA A 53 -7.25 -4.47 6.17
N VAL A 54 -6.67 -4.04 5.04
CA VAL A 54 -5.92 -2.77 4.99
C VAL A 54 -6.89 -1.61 4.79
N LEU A 55 -6.95 -0.70 5.76
CA LEU A 55 -7.78 0.50 5.70
C LEU A 55 -7.07 1.67 4.99
N ALA A 56 -5.78 1.87 5.28
CA ALA A 56 -4.95 2.90 4.67
C ALA A 56 -3.49 2.43 4.54
N ALA A 57 -2.76 2.99 3.57
CA ALA A 57 -1.34 2.72 3.34
C ALA A 57 -0.61 4.01 2.94
N SER A 58 0.66 4.13 3.34
CA SER A 58 1.52 5.29 3.03
C SER A 58 2.97 4.85 2.84
N LEU A 59 3.59 5.26 1.73
CA LEU A 59 5.01 5.03 1.46
C LEU A 59 5.82 6.27 1.84
N ALA A 60 6.81 6.09 2.72
CA ALA A 60 7.93 7.01 2.83
C ALA A 60 8.93 6.60 1.76
N ASP A 61 8.75 7.18 0.58
CA ASP A 61 9.62 6.98 -0.56
C ASP A 61 10.95 7.70 -0.28
N ARG A 62 12.02 6.92 -0.13
CA ARG A 62 13.35 7.37 0.31
C ARG A 62 14.41 6.60 -0.48
N VAL A 63 15.45 7.30 -0.91
CA VAL A 63 16.60 6.72 -1.64
C VAL A 63 17.37 5.69 -0.79
N VAL A 64 17.30 5.80 0.53
CA VAL A 64 17.87 4.85 1.51
C VAL A 64 16.78 4.46 2.50
N ASP A 65 16.67 3.17 2.80
CA ASP A 65 15.63 2.58 3.67
C ASP A 65 14.20 3.11 3.39
N PRO A 66 13.64 2.85 2.19
CA PRO A 66 12.24 3.14 1.92
C PRO A 66 11.35 2.27 2.83
N VAL A 67 10.23 2.83 3.30
CA VAL A 67 9.33 2.13 4.25
C VAL A 67 7.87 2.31 3.83
N LEU A 68 7.12 1.21 3.81
CA LEU A 68 5.67 1.20 3.61
C LEU A 68 4.97 1.02 4.97
N ALA A 69 4.18 2.00 5.39
CA ALA A 69 3.26 1.84 6.51
C ALA A 69 1.89 1.35 6.03
N VAL A 70 1.29 0.43 6.78
CA VAL A 70 0.02 -0.23 6.48
C VAL A 70 -0.86 -0.26 7.73
N ALA A 71 -1.97 0.48 7.73
CA ALA A 71 -2.94 0.48 8.81
C ALA A 71 -4.00 -0.62 8.58
N ARG A 72 -4.06 -1.58 9.50
CA ARG A 72 -5.01 -2.69 9.48
C ARG A 72 -6.25 -2.41 10.33
N ASN A 73 -7.34 -3.10 10.01
CA ASN A 73 -8.64 -2.95 10.69
C ASN A 73 -8.59 -3.31 12.19
N ASN A 74 -7.69 -4.20 12.60
CA ASN A 74 -7.43 -4.56 14.01
C ASN A 74 -6.62 -3.51 14.81
N GLY A 75 -6.50 -2.26 14.32
CA GLY A 75 -5.82 -1.17 15.02
C GLY A 75 -4.28 -1.21 15.00
N VAL A 76 -3.69 -2.20 14.34
CA VAL A 76 -2.23 -2.33 14.18
C VAL A 76 -1.77 -1.58 12.93
N VAL A 77 -0.66 -0.84 13.07
CA VAL A 77 0.11 -0.31 11.95
C VAL A 77 1.34 -1.19 11.78
N GLU A 78 1.46 -1.84 10.62
CA GLU A 78 2.66 -2.58 10.22
C GLU A 78 3.55 -1.65 9.38
N LEU A 79 4.85 -1.66 9.68
CA LEU A 79 5.90 -1.08 8.83
C LEU A 79 6.55 -2.22 8.06
N LEU A 80 6.51 -2.16 6.74
CA LEU A 80 7.03 -3.17 5.83
C LEU A 80 8.14 -2.58 4.94
N ASN A 81 9.07 -3.41 4.51
CA ASN A 81 10.01 -3.07 3.44
C ASN A 81 9.27 -3.12 2.08
N PRO A 82 9.14 -2.01 1.33
CA PRO A 82 8.44 -1.98 0.04
C PRO A 82 9.20 -2.71 -1.08
N LEU A 83 10.44 -3.15 -0.84
CA LEU A 83 11.23 -3.86 -1.84
C LEU A 83 10.94 -5.36 -1.89
N ASN A 84 10.61 -5.99 -0.76
CA ASN A 84 10.41 -7.45 -0.64
C ASN A 84 9.19 -7.88 0.23
N GLY A 85 8.54 -6.96 0.93
CA GLY A 85 7.37 -7.23 1.77
C GLY A 85 7.65 -7.64 3.22
N ASP A 86 8.92 -7.69 3.65
CA ASP A 86 9.28 -8.09 5.02
C ASP A 86 8.75 -7.10 6.07
N THR A 87 8.23 -7.64 7.19
CA THR A 87 7.76 -6.83 8.33
C THR A 87 8.94 -6.29 9.13
N LEU A 88 9.14 -4.97 9.07
CA LEU A 88 10.17 -4.23 9.82
C LEU A 88 9.72 -3.91 11.26
N ALA A 89 8.42 -3.67 11.48
CA ALA A 89 7.82 -3.50 12.81
C ALA A 89 6.30 -3.65 12.76
N ALA A 90 5.67 -3.92 13.90
CA ALA A 90 4.23 -3.81 14.09
C ALA A 90 3.95 -3.02 15.37
N VAL A 91 3.04 -2.04 15.31
CA VAL A 91 2.75 -1.12 16.43
C VAL A 91 1.24 -0.91 16.55
N ASN A 92 0.68 -1.14 17.74
CA ASN A 92 -0.71 -0.76 18.02
C ASN A 92 -0.83 0.78 18.05
N ALA A 93 -1.70 1.33 17.21
CA ALA A 93 -1.88 2.79 17.11
C ALA A 93 -2.51 3.40 18.37
N ALA A 94 -3.49 2.72 18.98
CA ALA A 94 -4.23 3.25 20.13
C ALA A 94 -3.46 3.17 21.46
N GLY A 95 -2.48 2.27 21.56
CA GLY A 95 -1.86 1.84 22.83
C GLY A 95 -2.53 0.56 23.37
N PRO A 96 -2.16 0.09 24.58
CA PRO A 96 -2.86 -1.03 25.21
C PRO A 96 -4.34 -0.68 25.41
N ALA A 97 -5.24 -1.54 24.92
CA ALA A 97 -6.65 -1.23 24.86
C ALA A 97 -7.30 -1.24 26.28
N PRO A 98 -8.09 -0.23 26.66
CA PRO A 98 -9.02 -0.36 27.77
C PRO A 98 -10.11 -1.38 27.39
N THR A 99 -10.45 -2.28 28.31
CA THR A 99 -11.18 -3.53 28.03
C THR A 99 -12.62 -3.38 27.55
N ASP A 100 -13.21 -2.18 27.62
CA ASP A 100 -14.66 -1.97 27.54
C ASP A 100 -15.10 -0.90 26.52
N SER A 101 -14.22 -0.48 25.59
CA SER A 101 -14.61 0.43 24.50
C SER A 101 -14.74 -0.29 23.16
N ALA A 102 -15.96 -0.28 22.58
CA ALA A 102 -16.20 -0.78 21.22
C ALA A 102 -15.19 -0.18 20.24
N GLU A 103 -14.56 -1.05 19.43
CA GLU A 103 -13.36 -0.74 18.65
C GLU A 103 -13.49 0.55 17.81
N ASP A 104 -12.38 1.27 17.66
CA ASP A 104 -12.31 2.54 16.93
C ASP A 104 -11.33 2.38 15.75
N PRO A 105 -11.81 1.99 14.55
CA PRO A 105 -10.94 1.65 13.44
C PRO A 105 -10.13 2.85 12.94
N LEU A 106 -8.97 2.56 12.34
CA LEU A 106 -8.07 3.56 11.79
C LEU A 106 -8.61 4.12 10.47
N ALA A 107 -9.08 5.38 10.51
CA ALA A 107 -9.56 6.09 9.34
C ALA A 107 -8.42 6.52 8.40
N THR A 108 -7.26 6.88 8.96
CA THR A 108 -6.19 7.53 8.19
C THR A 108 -4.79 7.15 8.68
N LEU A 109 -3.83 7.15 7.76
CA LEU A 109 -2.41 6.90 8.00
C LEU A 109 -1.57 7.78 7.05
N HIS A 110 -0.52 8.40 7.59
CA HIS A 110 0.54 9.05 6.83
C HIS A 110 1.90 8.72 7.47
N LEU A 111 2.88 8.32 6.67
CA LEU A 111 4.24 8.03 7.11
C LEU A 111 5.17 9.16 6.69
N PHE A 112 5.86 9.77 7.66
CA PHE A 112 6.70 10.95 7.45
C PHE A 112 7.94 10.59 6.62
N ARG A 113 8.17 11.37 5.56
CA ARG A 113 9.33 11.28 4.68
C ARG A 113 10.55 11.90 5.32
N ARG A 114 10.37 12.95 6.13
CA ARG A 114 11.43 13.67 6.86
C ARG A 114 12.17 12.72 7.81
N HIS A 115 13.29 12.21 7.34
CA HIS A 115 14.20 11.33 8.07
C HIS A 115 15.52 12.06 8.33
N VAL A 116 16.16 11.76 9.45
CA VAL A 116 17.53 12.20 9.75
C VAL A 116 18.44 11.02 9.45
N PRO A 117 19.36 11.13 8.47
CA PRO A 117 20.34 10.08 8.19
C PRO A 117 21.07 9.61 9.46
N ASP A 118 21.45 8.34 9.48
CA ASP A 118 22.08 7.64 10.61
C ASP A 118 21.26 7.60 11.92
N SER A 119 20.00 8.05 11.91
CA SER A 119 19.08 7.83 13.02
C SER A 119 18.70 6.35 13.18
N SER A 120 18.64 5.88 14.42
CA SER A 120 18.09 4.56 14.78
C SER A 120 16.57 4.44 14.59
N MET A 121 15.91 5.44 14.00
CA MET A 121 14.47 5.43 13.69
C MET A 121 14.16 4.83 12.32
N LEU A 122 13.20 3.89 12.27
CA LEU A 122 12.55 3.45 11.03
C LEU A 122 11.72 4.59 10.41
N GLY A 123 10.99 5.31 11.27
CA GLY A 123 10.24 6.49 10.87
C GLY A 123 9.22 6.93 11.92
N THR A 124 8.64 8.08 11.65
CA THR A 124 7.49 8.63 12.38
C THR A 124 6.25 8.46 11.50
N PHE A 125 5.09 8.12 12.09
CA PHE A 125 3.81 8.10 11.40
C PHE A 125 2.74 8.88 12.16
N LEU A 126 1.79 9.45 11.42
CA LEU A 126 0.56 10.04 11.90
C LEU A 126 -0.60 9.11 11.55
N THR A 127 -1.40 8.73 12.55
CA THR A 127 -2.68 8.04 12.35
C THR A 127 -3.83 8.82 12.99
N CYS A 128 -5.05 8.54 12.52
CA CYS A 128 -6.26 9.02 13.17
C CYS A 128 -7.36 7.97 13.08
N THR A 129 -8.10 7.79 14.18
CA THR A 129 -9.26 6.90 14.25
C THR A 129 -10.52 7.54 13.64
N GLU A 130 -11.55 6.74 13.36
CA GLU A 130 -12.84 7.24 12.88
C GLU A 130 -13.52 8.21 13.85
N LYS A 131 -13.46 7.96 15.17
CA LYS A 131 -13.99 8.89 16.19
C LYS A 131 -13.11 10.14 16.39
N GLY A 132 -11.97 10.24 15.69
CA GLY A 132 -11.16 11.46 15.61
C GLY A 132 -10.09 11.63 16.68
N LYS A 133 -9.57 10.54 17.27
CA LYS A 133 -8.34 10.59 18.06
C LYS A 133 -7.14 10.43 17.12
N ALA A 134 -6.25 11.42 17.11
CA ALA A 134 -5.02 11.42 16.32
C ALA A 134 -3.80 11.03 17.16
N PHE A 135 -2.82 10.38 16.54
CA PHE A 135 -1.59 9.92 17.15
C PHE A 135 -0.40 10.14 16.21
N VAL A 136 0.63 10.85 16.67
CA VAL A 136 1.98 10.80 16.12
C VAL A 136 2.78 9.78 16.93
N LYS A 137 3.46 8.85 16.26
CA LYS A 137 4.36 7.86 16.88
C LYS A 137 5.64 7.71 16.07
N SER A 138 6.78 7.66 16.74
CA SER A 138 8.07 7.26 16.16
C SER A 138 8.42 5.81 16.51
N VAL A 139 9.06 5.09 15.59
CA VAL A 139 9.44 3.67 15.75
C VAL A 139 10.94 3.50 15.52
N ALA A 140 11.62 2.82 16.44
CA ALA A 140 13.05 2.53 16.37
C ALA A 140 13.35 1.19 15.68
N LYS A 141 14.47 1.12 14.95
CA LYS A 141 14.99 -0.09 14.27
C LYS A 141 15.27 -1.23 15.26
N GLU A 142 15.85 -0.91 16.42
CA GLU A 142 16.35 -1.90 17.38
C GLU A 142 15.24 -2.63 18.16
N ASN A 143 14.07 -2.02 18.32
CA ASN A 143 12.97 -2.57 19.14
C ASN A 143 11.91 -3.35 18.34
N ALA A 144 12.12 -3.56 17.03
CA ALA A 144 11.18 -4.14 16.06
C ALA A 144 10.37 -5.37 16.52
N ALA A 145 10.91 -6.17 17.44
CA ALA A 145 10.31 -7.41 17.94
C ALA A 145 9.45 -7.27 19.22
N SER A 146 9.12 -6.05 19.69
CA SER A 146 8.36 -5.85 20.95
C SER A 146 7.34 -4.71 20.90
N ASP A 147 6.22 -4.85 21.61
CA ASP A 147 5.20 -3.78 21.78
C ASP A 147 5.74 -2.52 22.50
N LEU A 148 6.95 -2.60 23.07
CA LEU A 148 7.67 -1.49 23.70
C LEU A 148 8.44 -0.61 22.69
N ALA A 149 8.35 -0.89 21.38
CA ALA A 149 9.06 -0.17 20.31
C ALA A 149 8.62 1.29 20.05
N VAL A 150 7.69 1.81 20.84
CA VAL A 150 7.11 3.14 20.67
C VAL A 150 8.05 4.20 21.27
N GLY A 151 8.64 5.03 20.41
CA GLY A 151 9.40 6.21 20.80
C GLY A 151 8.48 7.34 21.31
N PRO A 152 8.91 8.62 21.24
CA PRO A 152 8.04 9.74 21.62
C PRO A 152 6.72 9.69 20.85
N SER A 153 5.62 9.86 21.57
CA SER A 153 4.28 9.86 20.98
C SER A 153 3.46 11.03 21.51
N SER A 154 2.63 11.58 20.63
CA SER A 154 1.75 12.72 20.91
C SER A 154 0.37 12.37 20.41
N SER A 155 -0.68 12.66 21.20
CA SER A 155 -2.06 12.37 20.81
C SER A 155 -3.01 13.48 21.20
N TRP A 156 -3.96 13.78 20.33
CA TRP A 156 -4.96 14.84 20.52
C TRP A 156 -6.30 14.45 19.89
N HIS A 157 -7.35 15.20 20.23
CA HIS A 157 -8.67 15.01 19.66
C HIS A 157 -8.92 16.02 18.53
N VAL A 158 -9.09 15.52 17.32
CA VAL A 158 -9.36 16.30 16.09
C VAL A 158 -10.81 16.80 16.05
N CYS A 159 -11.72 16.01 16.62
CA CYS A 159 -13.13 16.33 16.76
C CYS A 159 -13.74 15.63 17.98
N ASN A 160 -14.77 16.24 18.57
CA ASN A 160 -15.53 15.66 19.68
C ASN A 160 -16.79 14.92 19.20
N SER A 161 -17.14 15.03 17.91
CA SER A 161 -18.26 14.34 17.26
C SER A 161 -18.10 14.37 15.73
N GLY A 162 -18.80 13.45 15.06
CA GLY A 162 -18.64 13.18 13.63
C GLY A 162 -17.79 11.92 13.37
N LYS A 163 -17.47 11.67 12.11
CA LYS A 163 -16.53 10.61 11.69
C LYS A 163 -15.48 11.21 10.77
N VAL A 164 -14.19 10.98 11.06
CA VAL A 164 -13.08 11.32 10.16
C VAL A 164 -13.11 10.36 8.97
N GLU A 165 -12.99 10.89 7.74
CA GLU A 165 -12.96 10.07 6.51
C GLU A 165 -11.61 10.17 5.79
N PHE A 166 -10.83 11.24 6.01
CA PHE A 166 -9.48 11.39 5.48
C PHE A 166 -8.63 12.36 6.32
N SER A 167 -7.32 12.26 6.13
CA SER A 167 -6.34 13.28 6.50
C SER A 167 -5.42 13.53 5.32
N SER A 168 -4.73 14.66 5.32
CA SER A 168 -3.65 14.97 4.38
C SER A 168 -2.61 15.79 5.10
N VAL A 169 -1.33 15.50 4.88
CA VAL A 169 -0.18 16.19 5.48
C VAL A 169 0.48 17.06 4.41
N ASP A 170 0.98 18.21 4.82
CA ASP A 170 1.68 19.17 3.97
C ASP A 170 3.09 18.69 3.58
N ALA A 171 3.71 19.26 2.54
CA ALA A 171 4.99 18.75 2.03
C ALA A 171 6.18 19.01 2.98
N ASP A 172 6.12 20.05 3.81
CA ASP A 172 7.08 20.31 4.89
C ASP A 172 6.77 19.53 6.18
N GLU A 173 5.74 18.67 6.13
CA GLU A 173 5.27 17.76 7.18
C GLU A 173 5.01 18.42 8.55
N SER A 174 4.78 19.73 8.54
CA SER A 174 4.51 20.55 9.74
C SER A 174 3.01 20.74 10.00
N TYR A 175 2.18 20.62 8.96
CA TYR A 175 0.73 20.83 9.04
C TYR A 175 -0.05 19.59 8.58
N VAL A 176 -1.17 19.32 9.25
CA VAL A 176 -2.15 18.30 8.85
C VAL A 176 -3.54 18.89 8.70
N MET A 177 -4.19 18.54 7.61
CA MET A 177 -5.61 18.73 7.39
C MET A 177 -6.38 17.45 7.77
N PHE A 178 -7.51 17.62 8.45
CA PHE A 178 -8.51 16.57 8.67
C PHE A 178 -9.88 16.97 8.14
N GLY A 179 -10.66 15.99 7.68
CA GLY A 179 -12.05 16.20 7.28
C GLY A 179 -12.87 14.90 7.32
N GLY A 180 -14.20 15.04 7.28
CA GLY A 180 -15.07 13.87 7.37
C GLY A 180 -16.57 14.18 7.37
N LYS A 181 -17.35 13.23 7.88
CA LYS A 181 -18.81 13.29 7.97
C LYS A 181 -19.23 14.10 9.22
N GLY A 182 -19.78 15.30 8.98
CA GLY A 182 -20.23 16.19 10.05
C GLY A 182 -19.12 17.02 10.71
N ILE A 183 -17.89 16.93 10.20
CA ILE A 183 -16.72 17.67 10.70
C ILE A 183 -16.36 18.77 9.69
N GLU A 184 -16.13 20.01 10.15
CA GLU A 184 -15.52 21.05 9.30
C GLU A 184 -14.10 20.66 8.87
N LEU A 185 -13.62 21.20 7.75
CA LEU A 185 -12.24 20.99 7.31
C LEU A 185 -11.30 21.70 8.28
N ASN A 186 -10.47 20.96 9.02
CA ASN A 186 -9.65 21.50 10.10
C ASN A 186 -8.18 21.43 9.74
N LEU A 187 -7.45 22.54 9.88
CA LEU A 187 -5.99 22.58 9.76
C LEU A 187 -5.37 22.64 11.17
N TRP A 188 -4.39 21.77 11.40
CA TRP A 188 -3.65 21.65 12.65
C TRP A 188 -2.14 21.77 12.40
N ASP A 189 -1.43 22.35 13.35
CA ASP A 189 0.03 22.19 13.47
C ASP A 189 0.29 20.85 14.18
N ILE A 190 1.16 20.04 13.57
CA ILE A 190 1.56 18.72 14.07
C ILE A 190 2.46 18.89 15.31
N THR A 191 3.29 19.93 15.35
CA THR A 191 4.31 20.13 16.40
C THR A 191 3.71 20.65 17.71
N SER A 192 2.83 21.65 17.67
CA SER A 192 2.07 22.11 18.85
C SER A 192 0.79 21.30 19.11
N CYS A 193 0.45 20.32 18.26
CA CYS A 193 -0.79 19.55 18.31
C CYS A 193 -2.06 20.44 18.38
N SER A 194 -2.02 21.64 17.78
CA SER A 194 -3.03 22.69 17.96
C SER A 194 -3.79 23.04 16.67
N LYS A 195 -5.05 23.45 16.81
CA LYS A 195 -5.93 23.76 15.67
C LYS A 195 -5.77 25.21 15.23
N ILE A 196 -5.17 25.42 14.07
CA ILE A 196 -4.95 26.74 13.48
C ILE A 196 -6.24 27.29 12.83
N TRP A 197 -6.97 26.45 12.09
CA TRP A 197 -8.01 26.93 11.17
C TRP A 197 -9.16 25.92 10.99
N SER A 198 -10.33 26.42 10.55
CA SER A 198 -11.58 25.65 10.41
C SER A 198 -12.43 26.21 9.26
N ALA A 199 -12.67 25.42 8.21
CA ALA A 199 -13.44 25.84 7.05
C ALA A 199 -14.90 26.09 7.39
N LYS A 200 -15.33 27.35 7.29
CA LYS A 200 -16.75 27.69 7.28
C LYS A 200 -17.40 27.14 6.01
N SER A 201 -18.62 26.65 6.17
CA SER A 201 -19.47 26.25 5.04
C SER A 201 -19.72 27.42 4.06
N PRO A 202 -20.02 27.13 2.77
CA PRO A 202 -20.48 28.12 1.81
C PRO A 202 -21.63 29.00 2.34
N ARG A 203 -21.94 30.10 1.63
CA ARG A 203 -23.25 30.73 1.80
C ARG A 203 -24.33 29.72 1.37
N GLY A 204 -25.49 29.74 2.04
CA GLY A 204 -26.64 28.95 1.58
C GLY A 204 -27.05 29.36 0.17
N ASN A 205 -27.61 28.43 -0.59
CA ASN A 205 -28.18 28.73 -1.90
C ASN A 205 -29.44 29.62 -1.76
N SER A 206 -30.07 30.04 -2.85
CA SER A 206 -31.29 30.87 -2.86
C SER A 206 -32.41 30.35 -1.93
N LEU A 207 -32.54 29.03 -1.82
CA LEU A 207 -33.49 28.33 -0.94
C LEU A 207 -33.11 28.31 0.55
N GLN A 208 -31.97 28.92 0.93
CA GLN A 208 -31.35 28.92 2.26
C GLN A 208 -31.04 27.54 2.89
N ILE A 209 -31.26 26.43 2.17
CA ILE A 209 -31.02 25.06 2.62
C ILE A 209 -29.56 24.88 3.07
N PHE A 210 -29.36 24.60 4.36
CA PHE A 210 -28.04 24.36 4.95
C PHE A 210 -27.66 22.87 4.86
N THR A 211 -26.94 22.49 3.81
CA THR A 211 -26.26 21.19 3.76
C THR A 211 -25.03 21.21 4.66
N ARG A 212 -25.04 20.46 5.77
CA ARG A 212 -23.83 20.22 6.56
C ARG A 212 -22.72 19.62 5.67
N PRO A 213 -21.46 20.06 5.82
CA PRO A 213 -20.37 19.52 5.02
C PRO A 213 -20.10 18.06 5.40
N TRP A 214 -19.95 17.23 4.38
CA TRP A 214 -19.36 15.90 4.47
C TRP A 214 -18.17 15.89 3.51
N PHE A 215 -16.98 16.13 4.05
CA PHE A 215 -15.73 16.02 3.30
C PHE A 215 -15.30 14.55 3.26
N THR A 216 -14.69 14.14 2.14
CA THR A 216 -14.46 12.72 1.80
C THR A 216 -13.03 12.43 1.37
N ALA A 217 -12.39 13.40 0.72
CA ALA A 217 -10.97 13.40 0.41
C ALA A 217 -10.49 14.87 0.38
N GLY A 218 -9.18 15.10 0.48
CA GLY A 218 -8.60 16.43 0.38
C GLY A 218 -7.08 16.38 0.27
N THR A 219 -6.49 17.44 -0.25
CA THR A 219 -5.02 17.57 -0.41
C THR A 219 -4.59 19.04 -0.37
N PHE A 220 -3.38 19.31 0.12
CA PHE A 220 -2.72 20.61 -0.06
C PHE A 220 -2.36 20.79 -1.54
N LEU A 221 -2.63 21.95 -2.13
CA LEU A 221 -2.54 22.14 -3.58
C LEU A 221 -1.08 22.23 -4.07
N CYS A 222 -0.26 23.05 -3.42
CA CYS A 222 1.15 23.26 -3.76
C CYS A 222 2.07 22.27 -3.02
N LYS A 223 3.38 22.36 -3.26
CA LYS A 223 4.40 21.84 -2.35
C LYS A 223 4.74 22.88 -1.27
N ASP A 224 5.01 24.12 -1.70
CA ASP A 224 5.66 25.15 -0.88
C ASP A 224 4.65 26.17 -0.29
N ASP A 225 3.36 25.84 -0.31
CA ASP A 225 2.28 26.71 0.18
C ASP A 225 1.13 25.90 0.80
N HIS A 226 1.20 25.71 2.12
CA HIS A 226 0.18 25.07 2.96
C HIS A 226 -1.18 25.79 3.00
N ARG A 227 -1.27 27.02 2.46
CA ARG A 227 -2.49 27.84 2.59
C ARG A 227 -3.56 27.46 1.58
N LYS A 228 -3.17 26.91 0.43
CA LYS A 228 -4.08 26.50 -0.64
C LYS A 228 -4.46 25.03 -0.47
N ILE A 229 -5.72 24.80 -0.14
CA ILE A 229 -6.24 23.50 0.28
C ILE A 229 -7.43 23.11 -0.59
N VAL A 230 -7.36 21.95 -1.24
CA VAL A 230 -8.47 21.39 -2.01
C VAL A 230 -9.17 20.31 -1.19
N ALA A 231 -10.48 20.44 -1.01
CA ALA A 231 -11.30 19.47 -0.31
C ALA A 231 -12.51 19.03 -1.16
N CYS A 232 -12.74 17.73 -1.21
CA CYS A 232 -13.78 17.10 -1.98
C CYS A 232 -14.90 16.58 -1.09
N THR A 233 -16.15 16.74 -1.53
CA THR A 233 -17.34 16.45 -0.73
C THR A 233 -18.14 15.28 -1.24
N ASN A 234 -18.86 14.63 -0.33
CA ASN A 234 -19.85 13.59 -0.68
C ASN A 234 -20.97 14.16 -1.58
N ASN A 235 -21.21 15.48 -1.50
CA ASN A 235 -22.17 16.23 -2.31
C ASN A 235 -21.57 16.71 -3.66
N HIS A 236 -20.62 15.96 -4.23
CA HIS A 236 -20.10 16.11 -5.59
C HIS A 236 -19.25 17.37 -5.84
N GLN A 237 -19.08 18.24 -4.84
CA GLN A 237 -18.34 19.50 -4.98
C GLN A 237 -16.85 19.31 -4.70
N VAL A 238 -16.02 19.82 -5.60
CA VAL A 238 -14.60 20.14 -5.38
C VAL A 238 -14.52 21.58 -4.88
N ARG A 239 -13.84 21.83 -3.75
CA ARG A 239 -13.73 23.15 -3.14
C ARG A 239 -12.27 23.53 -2.91
N LEU A 240 -11.87 24.71 -3.38
CA LEU A 240 -10.59 25.34 -3.02
C LEU A 240 -10.81 26.29 -1.85
N TYR A 241 -9.98 26.16 -0.83
CA TYR A 241 -9.86 27.07 0.30
C TYR A 241 -8.47 27.73 0.27
N ASP A 242 -8.42 29.00 0.67
CA ASP A 242 -7.19 29.75 0.92
C ASP A 242 -7.24 30.23 2.37
N THR A 243 -6.37 29.70 3.23
CA THR A 243 -6.42 29.96 4.67
C THR A 243 -6.10 31.40 5.05
N ALA A 244 -5.35 32.13 4.20
CA ALA A 244 -5.00 33.53 4.40
C ALA A 244 -6.07 34.49 3.84
N SER A 245 -6.75 34.11 2.76
CA SER A 245 -7.84 34.92 2.17
C SER A 245 -9.13 34.85 2.99
N GLN A 246 -9.68 33.64 3.22
CA GLN A 246 -10.95 33.49 3.93
C GLN A 246 -11.24 32.07 4.42
N ARG A 247 -12.02 31.96 5.50
CA ARG A 247 -12.51 30.67 6.02
C ARG A 247 -13.55 29.97 5.14
N ARG A 248 -14.09 30.63 4.10
CA ARG A 248 -15.04 30.05 3.13
C ARG A 248 -14.30 29.60 1.87
N PRO A 249 -14.86 28.68 1.06
CA PRO A 249 -14.21 28.30 -0.18
C PRO A 249 -14.13 29.49 -1.13
N VAL A 250 -12.97 29.67 -1.76
CA VAL A 250 -12.72 30.68 -2.79
C VAL A 250 -13.34 30.23 -4.11
N ILE A 251 -13.23 28.94 -4.42
CA ILE A 251 -13.84 28.29 -5.59
C ILE A 251 -14.60 27.05 -5.10
N SER A 252 -15.79 26.82 -5.65
CA SER A 252 -16.60 25.61 -5.44
C SER A 252 -17.14 25.18 -6.80
N VAL A 253 -16.87 23.94 -7.19
CA VAL A 253 -17.19 23.40 -8.53
C VAL A 253 -17.87 22.06 -8.36
N ASP A 254 -19.04 21.90 -8.97
CA ASP A 254 -19.81 20.66 -8.91
C ASP A 254 -19.35 19.70 -10.02
N PHE A 255 -19.00 18.46 -9.64
CA PHE A 255 -18.57 17.43 -10.59
C PHE A 255 -19.60 16.29 -10.68
N ARG A 256 -20.56 16.47 -11.59
CA ARG A 256 -21.67 15.52 -11.83
C ARG A 256 -22.49 15.27 -10.56
N GLU A 257 -23.20 14.15 -10.53
CA GLU A 257 -24.11 13.73 -9.45
C GLU A 257 -23.61 12.43 -8.79
N SER A 258 -22.30 12.36 -8.50
CA SER A 258 -21.68 11.18 -7.89
C SER A 258 -20.71 11.57 -6.76
N PRO A 259 -20.78 10.95 -5.56
CA PRO A 259 -19.92 11.34 -4.45
C PRO A 259 -18.45 11.25 -4.83
N ILE A 260 -17.67 12.29 -4.54
CA ILE A 260 -16.22 12.19 -4.68
C ILE A 260 -15.71 11.27 -3.55
N LYS A 261 -14.68 10.47 -3.84
CA LYS A 261 -14.10 9.51 -2.90
C LYS A 261 -12.58 9.46 -2.89
N ALA A 262 -11.91 9.96 -3.93
CA ALA A 262 -10.46 10.12 -3.95
C ALA A 262 -10.06 11.43 -4.63
N VAL A 263 -8.94 12.01 -4.19
CA VAL A 263 -8.30 13.16 -4.84
C VAL A 263 -6.77 12.99 -4.81
N ALA A 264 -6.09 13.44 -5.86
CA ALA A 264 -4.64 13.57 -5.90
C ALA A 264 -4.24 14.93 -6.48
N LYS A 265 -3.17 15.54 -5.99
CA LYS A 265 -2.58 16.75 -6.58
C LYS A 265 -1.62 16.41 -7.71
N ASP A 266 -1.48 17.32 -8.66
CA ASP A 266 -0.38 17.28 -9.62
C ASP A 266 0.86 18.00 -9.07
N PRO A 267 2.09 17.56 -9.41
CA PRO A 267 3.32 18.30 -9.10
C PRO A 267 3.32 19.75 -9.58
N ASN A 268 2.52 20.10 -10.61
CA ASN A 268 2.40 21.47 -11.10
C ASN A 268 1.74 22.47 -10.13
N GLY A 269 1.21 22.02 -8.99
CA GLY A 269 0.68 22.88 -7.93
C GLY A 269 -0.60 23.64 -8.29
N HIS A 270 -1.27 23.31 -9.41
CA HIS A 270 -2.49 23.96 -9.88
C HIS A 270 -3.58 22.96 -10.30
N THR A 271 -3.19 21.75 -10.71
CA THR A 271 -4.09 20.70 -11.19
C THR A 271 -4.40 19.69 -10.10
N VAL A 272 -5.66 19.25 -10.02
CA VAL A 272 -6.08 18.12 -9.18
C VAL A 272 -6.86 17.08 -9.97
N TYR A 273 -6.71 15.82 -9.55
CA TYR A 273 -7.36 14.66 -10.13
C TYR A 273 -8.39 14.11 -9.15
N VAL A 274 -9.61 13.87 -9.64
CA VAL A 274 -10.82 13.66 -8.82
C VAL A 274 -11.50 12.35 -9.24
N GLY A 275 -11.69 11.46 -8.27
CA GLY A 275 -12.31 10.13 -8.47
C GLY A 275 -13.62 9.98 -7.71
N THR A 276 -14.63 9.42 -8.37
CA THR A 276 -16.00 9.33 -7.84
C THR A 276 -16.45 7.91 -7.48
N GLY A 277 -17.48 7.84 -6.65
CA GLY A 277 -18.23 6.63 -6.29
C GLY A 277 -18.95 5.94 -7.47
N ARG A 278 -19.04 6.62 -8.63
CA ARG A 278 -19.57 6.07 -9.88
C ARG A 278 -18.46 5.74 -10.91
N GLY A 279 -17.19 5.79 -10.51
CA GLY A 279 -16.05 5.37 -11.34
C GLY A 279 -15.57 6.39 -12.37
N ASP A 280 -16.11 7.61 -12.35
CA ASP A 280 -15.59 8.72 -13.16
C ASP A 280 -14.31 9.29 -12.54
N LEU A 281 -13.27 9.44 -13.37
CA LEU A 281 -12.00 10.08 -13.07
C LEU A 281 -11.86 11.34 -13.95
N ALA A 282 -11.49 12.47 -13.37
CA ALA A 282 -11.34 13.75 -14.07
C ALA A 282 -10.18 14.60 -13.54
N SER A 283 -9.80 15.61 -14.32
CA SER A 283 -8.78 16.61 -14.00
C SER A 283 -9.38 18.03 -13.96
N PHE A 284 -8.94 18.86 -13.02
CA PHE A 284 -9.42 20.23 -12.82
C PHE A 284 -8.26 21.22 -12.63
N ASP A 285 -8.36 22.41 -13.22
CA ASP A 285 -7.51 23.57 -12.92
C ASP A 285 -8.11 24.33 -11.73
N MET A 286 -7.43 24.31 -10.59
CA MET A 286 -7.87 25.01 -9.37
C MET A 286 -7.65 26.52 -9.40
N ARG A 287 -6.83 27.04 -10.33
CA ARG A 287 -6.66 28.49 -10.54
C ARG A 287 -7.87 29.11 -11.26
N THR A 288 -8.57 28.35 -12.11
CA THR A 288 -9.75 28.82 -12.85
C THR A 288 -11.06 28.14 -12.45
N GLY A 289 -11.02 27.08 -11.64
CA GLY A 289 -12.19 26.27 -11.29
C GLY A 289 -12.75 25.45 -12.45
N LYS A 290 -11.98 25.26 -13.53
CA LYS A 290 -12.47 24.59 -14.75
C LYS A 290 -12.14 23.11 -14.76
N LEU A 291 -13.13 22.30 -15.17
CA LEU A 291 -12.91 20.92 -15.59
C LEU A 291 -12.00 20.92 -16.83
N LEU A 292 -10.80 20.39 -16.69
CA LEU A 292 -9.87 20.20 -17.82
C LEU A 292 -10.28 19.00 -18.68
N GLY A 293 -10.94 18.00 -18.08
CA GLY A 293 -11.62 16.90 -18.76
C GLY A 293 -11.61 15.58 -17.98
N CYS A 294 -12.34 14.60 -18.52
CA CYS A 294 -12.40 13.23 -17.98
C CYS A 294 -11.35 12.32 -18.62
N PHE A 295 -11.02 11.21 -17.95
CA PHE A 295 -10.13 10.17 -18.48
C PHE A 295 -10.89 9.10 -19.27
N VAL A 296 -10.22 8.50 -20.27
CA VAL A 296 -10.77 7.44 -21.11
C VAL A 296 -10.69 6.09 -20.36
N GLY A 297 -11.64 5.18 -20.61
CA GLY A 297 -11.67 3.87 -19.92
C GLY A 297 -12.18 3.97 -18.48
N LYS A 298 -13.42 4.45 -18.32
CA LYS A 298 -14.12 4.64 -17.04
C LYS A 298 -14.05 3.40 -16.13
N CYS A 299 -13.85 3.60 -14.83
CA CYS A 299 -13.89 2.54 -13.82
C CYS A 299 -15.33 2.01 -13.60
N SER A 300 -15.48 0.71 -13.37
CA SER A 300 -16.78 0.03 -13.21
C SER A 300 -17.23 -0.06 -11.74
N GLY A 301 -16.88 0.92 -10.92
CA GLY A 301 -17.16 0.94 -9.48
C GLY A 301 -16.60 2.18 -8.80
N SER A 302 -16.81 2.33 -7.48
CA SER A 302 -16.22 3.44 -6.72
C SER A 302 -14.70 3.38 -6.78
N ILE A 303 -14.08 4.45 -7.26
CA ILE A 303 -12.66 4.71 -7.03
C ILE A 303 -12.49 4.98 -5.53
N ARG A 304 -11.54 4.31 -4.86
CA ARG A 304 -11.25 4.48 -3.43
C ARG A 304 -9.92 5.18 -3.18
N SER A 305 -8.96 5.04 -4.09
CA SER A 305 -7.68 5.73 -4.02
C SER A 305 -7.18 6.11 -5.42
N ILE A 306 -6.52 7.26 -5.50
CA ILE A 306 -5.81 7.78 -6.67
C ILE A 306 -4.43 8.19 -6.17
N VAL A 307 -3.38 7.85 -6.92
CA VAL A 307 -2.03 8.34 -6.69
C VAL A 307 -1.44 8.84 -8.01
N ARG A 308 -0.79 10.00 -7.94
CA ARG A 308 -0.08 10.66 -9.04
C ARG A 308 1.42 10.39 -8.84
N HIS A 309 2.09 9.83 -9.85
CA HIS A 309 3.55 9.66 -9.82
C HIS A 309 4.24 11.05 -9.72
N PRO A 310 5.27 11.26 -8.88
CA PRO A 310 5.85 12.58 -8.70
C PRO A 310 6.57 13.12 -9.94
N GLU A 311 7.23 12.24 -10.72
CA GLU A 311 7.99 12.64 -11.92
C GLU A 311 7.26 12.31 -13.24
N LEU A 312 7.29 11.04 -13.68
CA LEU A 312 6.60 10.52 -14.86
C LEU A 312 5.12 10.98 -14.93
N PRO A 313 4.53 11.23 -16.12
CA PRO A 313 3.17 11.75 -16.29
C PRO A 313 2.07 10.67 -16.08
N LEU A 314 2.10 9.97 -14.96
CA LEU A 314 1.24 8.82 -14.66
C LEU A 314 0.30 9.06 -13.49
N ILE A 315 -0.92 8.53 -13.59
CA ILE A 315 -1.86 8.34 -12.48
C ILE A 315 -2.21 6.86 -12.38
N ALA A 316 -2.15 6.32 -11.17
CA ALA A 316 -2.81 5.06 -10.84
C ALA A 316 -4.09 5.31 -10.04
N SER A 317 -5.14 4.49 -10.25
CA SER A 317 -6.29 4.45 -9.36
C SER A 317 -6.82 3.04 -9.16
N CYS A 318 -7.43 2.81 -8.00
CA CYS A 318 -7.95 1.51 -7.58
C CYS A 318 -9.31 1.67 -6.85
N GLY A 319 -10.07 0.58 -6.73
CA GLY A 319 -11.37 0.64 -6.07
C GLY A 319 -12.19 -0.64 -6.10
N LEU A 320 -13.52 -0.47 -6.08
CA LEU A 320 -14.49 -1.56 -5.96
C LEU A 320 -14.67 -2.44 -7.20
N ASP A 321 -14.10 -2.08 -8.36
CA ASP A 321 -14.15 -2.95 -9.54
C ASP A 321 -12.98 -3.95 -9.64
N SER A 322 -12.10 -3.95 -8.64
CA SER A 322 -10.98 -4.91 -8.50
C SER A 322 -9.91 -4.82 -9.59
N TYR A 323 -9.87 -3.70 -10.33
CA TYR A 323 -8.77 -3.36 -11.24
C TYR A 323 -7.88 -2.28 -10.63
N LEU A 324 -6.56 -2.45 -10.80
CA LEU A 324 -5.61 -1.35 -10.79
C LEU A 324 -5.51 -0.81 -12.22
N ARG A 325 -5.73 0.48 -12.43
CA ARG A 325 -5.58 1.13 -13.74
C ARG A 325 -4.54 2.23 -13.69
N ILE A 326 -3.83 2.40 -14.79
CA ILE A 326 -2.76 3.39 -14.99
C ILE A 326 -3.09 4.22 -16.23
N TRP A 327 -3.13 5.54 -16.09
CA TRP A 327 -3.37 6.49 -17.18
C TRP A 327 -2.19 7.46 -17.35
N ASP A 328 -1.99 7.94 -18.57
CA ASP A 328 -1.17 9.13 -18.85
C ASP A 328 -1.98 10.40 -18.49
N THR A 329 -1.36 11.36 -17.81
CA THR A 329 -1.99 12.64 -17.43
C THR A 329 -2.22 13.56 -18.62
N ASN A 330 -1.39 13.45 -19.67
CA ASN A 330 -1.35 14.36 -20.80
C ASN A 330 -2.43 14.00 -21.84
N THR A 331 -2.39 12.78 -22.38
CA THR A 331 -3.40 12.27 -23.32
C THR A 331 -4.68 11.80 -22.64
N ARG A 332 -4.63 11.50 -21.33
CA ARG A 332 -5.74 10.94 -20.52
C ARG A 332 -6.24 9.58 -21.00
N GLN A 333 -5.41 8.89 -21.76
CA GLN A 333 -5.65 7.52 -22.22
C GLN A 333 -5.26 6.50 -21.14
N LEU A 334 -5.91 5.34 -21.18
CA LEU A 334 -5.65 4.21 -20.29
C LEU A 334 -4.44 3.44 -20.83
N LEU A 335 -3.32 3.49 -20.12
CA LEU A 335 -2.06 2.83 -20.51
C LEU A 335 -2.05 1.33 -20.16
N SER A 336 -2.61 0.99 -18.98
CA SER A 336 -2.64 -0.39 -18.48
C SER A 336 -3.80 -0.60 -17.50
N ALA A 337 -4.35 -1.82 -17.49
CA ALA A 337 -5.41 -2.25 -16.58
C ALA A 337 -5.16 -3.68 -16.09
N VAL A 338 -4.87 -3.83 -14.79
CA VAL A 338 -4.47 -5.11 -14.16
C VAL A 338 -5.58 -5.58 -13.22
N PHE A 339 -6.14 -6.76 -13.47
CA PHE A 339 -7.18 -7.35 -12.64
C PHE A 339 -6.59 -8.02 -11.40
N LEU A 340 -6.90 -7.49 -10.21
CA LEU A 340 -6.34 -7.95 -8.93
C LEU A 340 -7.30 -8.86 -8.14
N LYS A 341 -8.36 -9.37 -8.79
CA LYS A 341 -9.37 -10.34 -8.30
C LYS A 341 -10.24 -9.89 -7.11
N GLN A 342 -9.85 -8.85 -6.37
CA GLN A 342 -10.47 -8.42 -5.11
C GLN A 342 -10.52 -6.89 -5.00
N HIS A 343 -11.42 -6.37 -4.16
CA HIS A 343 -11.70 -4.95 -4.05
C HIS A 343 -10.55 -4.18 -3.38
N LEU A 344 -9.97 -3.22 -4.09
CA LEU A 344 -8.72 -2.55 -3.68
C LEU A 344 -9.01 -1.32 -2.81
N THR A 345 -8.31 -1.18 -1.68
CA THR A 345 -8.56 -0.12 -0.68
C THR A 345 -7.70 1.10 -0.92
N ALA A 346 -6.38 0.94 -0.97
CA ALA A 346 -5.41 1.98 -1.31
C ALA A 346 -4.51 1.53 -2.47
N VAL A 347 -3.83 2.50 -3.07
CA VAL A 347 -2.71 2.28 -3.99
C VAL A 347 -1.61 3.29 -3.66
N VAL A 348 -0.36 2.84 -3.67
CA VAL A 348 0.81 3.71 -3.57
C VAL A 348 1.77 3.38 -4.72
N ILE A 349 2.52 4.37 -5.17
CA ILE A 349 3.55 4.26 -6.21
C ILE A 349 4.91 4.43 -5.54
N ASP A 350 5.86 3.56 -5.92
CA ASP A 350 7.30 3.73 -5.73
C ASP A 350 7.82 4.53 -6.93
N SER A 351 8.49 5.66 -6.65
CA SER A 351 8.97 6.60 -7.66
C SER A 351 10.47 6.56 -7.94
N HIS A 352 11.23 5.77 -7.19
CA HIS A 352 12.64 5.50 -7.46
C HIS A 352 12.86 4.23 -8.29
N PHE A 353 11.81 3.41 -8.48
CA PHE A 353 11.82 2.21 -9.30
C PHE A 353 12.38 2.41 -10.73
N SER A 354 13.61 1.96 -10.94
CA SER A 354 14.25 1.84 -12.25
C SER A 354 14.42 0.36 -12.65
N THR A 355 14.57 0.08 -13.95
CA THR A 355 14.82 -1.30 -14.43
C THR A 355 16.25 -1.77 -14.20
N GLU A 356 17.21 -0.87 -14.07
CA GLU A 356 18.64 -1.19 -13.89
C GLU A 356 18.91 -1.84 -12.51
N GLU A 357 18.11 -1.48 -11.50
CA GLU A 357 18.09 -2.13 -10.18
C GLU A 357 17.62 -3.60 -10.20
N LEU A 358 17.00 -4.06 -11.29
CA LEU A 358 16.60 -5.46 -11.45
C LEU A 358 17.65 -6.26 -12.22
N GLU A 359 18.29 -5.66 -13.24
CA GLU A 359 19.36 -6.30 -14.01
C GLU A 359 20.61 -6.56 -13.14
N THR A 360 20.94 -5.62 -12.26
CA THR A 360 22.00 -5.79 -11.24
C THR A 360 21.69 -6.88 -10.22
N LYS A 361 20.42 -7.05 -9.82
CA LYS A 361 20.00 -8.13 -8.92
C LYS A 361 19.96 -9.49 -9.62
N SER A 362 19.51 -9.59 -10.88
CA SER A 362 19.59 -10.86 -11.63
C SER A 362 21.03 -11.28 -11.86
N THR A 363 21.91 -10.38 -12.32
CA THR A 363 23.31 -10.70 -12.56
C THR A 363 24.07 -11.11 -11.28
N GLN A 364 23.75 -10.54 -10.12
CA GLN A 364 24.28 -11.03 -8.84
C GLN A 364 23.76 -12.43 -8.48
N VAL A 365 22.47 -12.72 -8.67
CA VAL A 365 21.89 -14.04 -8.38
C VAL A 365 22.45 -15.10 -9.34
N ASP A 366 22.55 -14.80 -10.63
CA ASP A 366 23.11 -15.70 -11.64
C ASP A 366 24.59 -15.97 -11.37
N ALA A 367 25.39 -14.94 -11.05
CA ALA A 367 26.80 -15.12 -10.68
C ALA A 367 27.00 -15.94 -9.39
N LEU A 368 26.10 -15.81 -8.41
CA LEU A 368 26.11 -16.65 -7.20
C LEU A 368 25.77 -18.11 -7.53
N VAL A 369 24.80 -18.35 -8.43
CA VAL A 369 24.43 -19.70 -8.89
C VAL A 369 25.56 -20.35 -9.72
N GLU A 370 26.26 -19.58 -10.55
CA GLU A 370 27.44 -20.07 -11.27
C GLU A 370 28.59 -20.39 -10.31
N ALA A 371 28.87 -19.53 -9.32
CA ALA A 371 29.89 -19.77 -8.29
C ALA A 371 29.58 -21.03 -7.47
N GLU A 372 28.33 -21.25 -7.04
CA GLU A 372 27.92 -22.51 -6.38
C GLU A 372 28.09 -23.72 -7.31
N ALA A 373 27.80 -23.57 -8.61
CA ALA A 373 27.97 -24.64 -9.59
C ALA A 373 29.45 -25.01 -9.79
N GLU A 374 30.37 -24.03 -9.79
CA GLU A 374 31.82 -24.28 -9.86
C GLU A 374 32.37 -24.95 -8.60
N ILE A 375 32.01 -24.44 -7.41
CA ILE A 375 32.37 -25.07 -6.12
C ILE A 375 31.85 -26.53 -6.07
N ARG A 376 30.69 -26.80 -6.69
CA ARG A 376 30.10 -28.13 -6.81
C ARG A 376 30.76 -29.01 -7.89
N LYS A 377 31.41 -28.45 -8.91
CA LYS A 377 32.30 -29.17 -9.84
C LYS A 377 33.59 -29.57 -9.13
N GLU A 378 34.30 -28.61 -8.51
CA GLU A 378 35.54 -28.89 -7.78
C GLU A 378 35.39 -29.99 -6.73
N ARG A 379 34.31 -29.94 -5.93
CA ARG A 379 34.01 -30.95 -4.90
C ARG A 379 33.78 -32.35 -5.49
N LYS A 380 33.35 -32.48 -6.74
CA LYS A 380 33.28 -33.78 -7.45
C LYS A 380 34.65 -34.22 -7.94
N GLU A 381 35.46 -33.33 -8.52
CA GLU A 381 36.78 -33.68 -9.02
C GLU A 381 37.75 -34.07 -7.89
N LYS A 382 37.76 -33.32 -6.79
CA LYS A 382 38.53 -33.65 -5.58
C LYS A 382 38.11 -35.02 -5.03
N LYS A 383 36.81 -35.35 -5.05
CA LYS A 383 36.30 -36.68 -4.66
C LYS A 383 36.72 -37.81 -5.63
N ASN A 384 36.69 -37.57 -6.93
CA ASN A 384 37.14 -38.52 -7.96
C ASN A 384 38.66 -38.72 -7.97
N ARG A 385 39.45 -37.77 -7.45
CA ARG A 385 40.89 -37.96 -7.19
C ARG A 385 41.13 -38.80 -5.93
N SER A 386 40.38 -38.58 -4.84
CA SER A 386 40.51 -39.42 -3.64
C SER A 386 40.13 -40.89 -3.87
N SER A 387 39.16 -41.18 -4.75
CA SER A 387 38.76 -42.55 -5.08
C SER A 387 39.64 -43.21 -6.16
N LYS A 388 40.92 -42.82 -6.23
CA LYS A 388 41.86 -43.31 -7.27
C LYS A 388 43.30 -43.53 -6.77
N VAL A 389 43.46 -43.60 -5.44
CA VAL A 389 44.75 -43.76 -4.74
C VAL A 389 44.76 -45.03 -3.86
N ASP A 390 43.59 -45.64 -3.64
CA ASP A 390 43.37 -46.69 -2.63
C ASP A 390 42.92 -48.00 -3.28
N GLU A 391 43.82 -48.61 -4.08
CA GLU A 391 43.61 -49.92 -4.69
C GLU A 391 44.97 -50.65 -4.82
N GLY A 392 45.47 -51.17 -3.69
CA GLY A 392 46.64 -52.06 -3.68
C GLY A 392 47.49 -52.06 -2.41
N THR A 393 47.12 -52.87 -1.40
CA THR A 393 47.89 -54.07 -0.97
C THR A 393 47.11 -54.93 0.04
N GLU A 394 47.18 -56.24 -0.17
CA GLU A 394 46.90 -57.35 0.76
C GLU A 394 47.94 -57.40 1.92
N LEU A 395 47.81 -58.11 3.06
CA LEU A 395 46.83 -59.05 3.66
C LEU A 395 47.20 -59.25 5.17
N VAL A 396 46.33 -59.92 5.98
CA VAL A 396 46.69 -60.70 7.22
C VAL A 396 47.16 -59.90 8.47
N ASP A 397 46.78 -60.17 9.74
CA ASP A 397 46.00 -61.27 10.36
C ASP A 397 45.21 -60.86 11.64
N HIS A 398 44.49 -61.82 12.25
CA HIS A 398 43.91 -61.97 13.62
C HIS A 398 44.49 -61.12 14.79
N ASP A 399 43.81 -60.86 15.93
CA ASP A 399 42.42 -60.95 16.48
C ASP A 399 42.47 -60.30 17.91
N ASP A 400 41.44 -59.99 18.72
CA ASP A 400 39.95 -60.06 18.73
C ASP A 400 39.45 -58.71 19.39
N SER A 401 38.40 -58.45 20.20
CA SER A 401 37.34 -59.21 20.88
C SER A 401 36.09 -58.36 21.25
N ALA A 402 35.22 -58.94 22.08
CA ALA A 402 33.91 -58.48 22.56
C ALA A 402 33.88 -57.06 23.21
N VAL A 403 32.75 -56.35 23.39
CA VAL A 403 31.33 -56.74 23.61
C VAL A 403 30.35 -55.72 22.96
N GLU A 404 29.13 -56.18 22.65
CA GLU A 404 27.84 -55.50 22.36
C GLU A 404 27.71 -53.96 22.55
N THR A 405 26.93 -53.23 21.73
CA THR A 405 25.45 -53.32 21.72
C THR A 405 24.74 -52.62 20.54
N TYR A 406 23.62 -53.23 20.11
CA TYR A 406 22.41 -52.69 19.45
C TYR A 406 22.44 -51.79 18.19
N THR A 407 21.60 -52.19 17.22
CA THR A 407 21.11 -51.36 16.09
C THR A 407 19.63 -51.04 16.27
N PRO A 408 19.03 -50.15 15.44
CA PRO A 408 18.18 -50.72 14.39
C PRO A 408 18.16 -50.00 13.02
N LYS A 409 18.59 -50.75 12.00
CA LYS A 409 17.88 -51.01 10.73
C LYS A 409 17.02 -49.88 10.11
N ARG A 410 17.58 -49.27 9.05
CA ARG A 410 16.82 -48.75 7.90
C ARG A 410 16.55 -49.90 6.91
N LYS A 411 15.34 -50.10 6.38
CA LYS A 411 15.12 -50.94 5.18
C LYS A 411 13.89 -50.52 4.36
N LYS A 412 14.00 -50.69 3.04
CA LYS A 412 12.94 -50.44 2.05
C LYS A 412 11.98 -51.64 1.98
N SER A 413 10.76 -51.42 1.52
CA SER A 413 9.94 -52.42 0.84
C SER A 413 9.36 -51.81 -0.44
N GLY A 414 8.98 -52.65 -1.40
CA GLY A 414 8.39 -52.22 -2.66
C GLY A 414 7.27 -53.17 -3.09
N ASP A 415 6.11 -52.56 -3.38
CA ASP A 415 5.14 -52.88 -4.44
C ASP A 415 4.63 -54.33 -4.67
N LYS A 416 3.28 -54.45 -4.78
CA LYS A 416 2.49 -55.55 -5.42
C LYS A 416 2.49 -56.96 -4.76
N SER A 417 1.39 -57.75 -4.83
CA SER A 417 0.03 -57.52 -5.38
C SER A 417 -1.06 -58.52 -4.91
N LYS A 418 -2.35 -58.14 -5.12
CA LYS A 418 -3.58 -58.97 -5.31
C LYS A 418 -4.09 -59.87 -4.15
N GLY A 419 -5.43 -59.93 -3.94
CA GLY A 419 -6.02 -60.76 -2.85
C GLY A 419 -7.54 -61.14 -2.86
N THR A 420 -8.47 -60.30 -3.35
CA THR A 420 -9.97 -60.51 -3.26
C THR A 420 -10.57 -60.37 -1.82
N LYS A 421 -11.88 -60.30 -1.51
CA LYS A 421 -13.14 -60.72 -2.20
C LYS A 421 -14.43 -60.12 -1.55
N LYS A 422 -15.34 -59.46 -2.31
CA LYS A 422 -16.80 -59.17 -2.02
C LYS A 422 -17.12 -58.32 -0.75
N LYS A 423 -18.29 -57.68 -0.49
CA LYS A 423 -19.59 -57.31 -1.16
C LYS A 423 -20.18 -56.14 -0.31
N SER A 424 -20.77 -55.02 -0.76
CA SER A 424 -22.09 -54.83 -1.40
C SER A 424 -22.41 -53.30 -1.48
N LYS A 425 -23.03 -52.77 -2.56
CA LYS A 425 -24.41 -52.19 -2.67
C LYS A 425 -24.92 -51.40 -1.43
N LYS A 426 -25.53 -50.19 -1.55
CA LYS A 426 -26.63 -49.80 -2.49
C LYS A 426 -26.82 -48.24 -2.61
N GLN A 427 -27.35 -47.77 -3.76
CA GLN A 427 -28.16 -46.55 -4.08
C GLN A 427 -27.82 -45.16 -3.45
N GLN A 428 -27.63 -44.07 -4.20
CA GLN A 428 -28.62 -43.24 -4.97
C GLN A 428 -29.75 -42.66 -4.08
N VAL A 429 -29.77 -41.34 -3.81
CA VAL A 429 -30.15 -40.20 -4.68
C VAL A 429 -31.67 -40.07 -4.85
N ALA A 430 -32.19 -38.99 -4.27
CA ALA A 430 -33.32 -38.17 -4.73
C ALA A 430 -32.91 -36.70 -4.46
#